data_AF-A0A1G2VFF9-F1
#
_entry.id   AF-A0A1G2VFF9-F1
#
_cell.length_a   1.000
_cell.length_b   1.000
_cell.length_c   1.000
_cell.angle_alpha   90.00
_cell.angle_beta   90.00
_cell.angle_gamma   90.00
#
_symmetry.space_group_name_H-M   'P 1'
#
loop_
_entity.id
_entity.type
_entity.pdbx_description
1 polymer ?
#
loop_
_entity_poly.entity_id
_entity_poly.type
_entity_poly.pdbx_seq_one_letter_code
_entity_poly.pdbx_strand_id
1 'polypeptide(L)'
;MIRKVAWGFGYAMNGFRIALRQEHNFQIQVVGALLVFAASFFFNISALEFAVVMLTAGFIMSIELLNTALEELCDKHTKEHDPHIAKIKDLAAAAVTVSFFFSLIVGTAIFLPYLLEYVAR
;
A
#
# COMPACT_ATOMS: atom_id res chain seq x y z
N MET A 1 -13.58 14.53 23.43
CA MET A 1 -12.45 14.26 22.50
C MET A 1 -12.23 12.76 22.27
N ILE A 2 -12.09 11.96 23.34
CA ILE A 2 -11.80 10.51 23.28
C ILE A 2 -12.86 9.68 22.52
N ARG A 3 -14.16 9.97 22.69
CA ARG A 3 -15.23 9.28 21.91
C ARG A 3 -15.14 9.53 20.40
N LYS A 4 -14.69 10.70 19.92
CA LYS A 4 -14.58 10.95 18.46
C LYS A 4 -13.42 10.18 17.83
N VAL A 5 -12.30 10.05 18.54
CA VAL A 5 -11.12 9.29 18.09
C VAL A 5 -11.44 7.80 17.98
N ALA A 6 -12.11 7.22 18.99
CA ALA A 6 -12.52 5.82 18.97
C ALA A 6 -13.49 5.48 17.82
N TRP A 7 -14.40 6.41 17.48
CA TRP A 7 -15.34 6.24 16.38
C TRP A 7 -14.62 6.34 15.02
N GLY A 8 -13.69 7.29 14.87
CA GLY A 8 -12.82 7.39 13.69
C GLY A 8 -12.01 6.11 13.45
N PHE A 9 -11.50 5.48 14.53
CA PHE A 9 -10.79 4.21 14.45
C PHE A 9 -11.68 3.05 13.98
N GLY A 10 -12.94 3.03 14.41
CA GLY A 10 -13.94 2.08 13.92
C GLY A 10 -14.20 2.20 12.42
N TYR A 11 -14.34 3.44 11.91
CA TYR A 11 -14.49 3.68 10.47
C TYR A 11 -13.24 3.30 9.67
N ALA A 12 -12.05 3.64 10.15
CA ALA A 12 -10.79 3.28 9.51
C ALA A 12 -10.61 1.75 9.43
N MET A 13 -10.92 1.03 10.51
CA MET A 13 -10.86 -0.43 10.54
C MET A 13 -11.88 -1.06 9.59
N ASN A 14 -13.06 -0.46 9.44
CA ASN A 14 -14.04 -0.92 8.47
C ASN A 14 -13.55 -0.72 7.03
N GLY A 15 -12.97 0.45 6.72
CA GLY A 15 -12.36 0.73 5.41
C GLY A 15 -11.26 -0.28 5.06
N PHE A 16 -10.38 -0.58 6.02
CA PHE A 16 -9.34 -1.59 5.84
C PHE A 16 -9.93 -2.99 5.57
N ARG A 17 -11.00 -3.38 6.29
CA ARG A 17 -11.68 -4.67 6.06
C ARG A 17 -12.36 -4.75 4.69
N ILE A 18 -12.93 -3.64 4.21
CA ILE A 18 -13.55 -3.55 2.89
C ILE A 18 -12.47 -3.81 1.83
N ALA A 19 -11.39 -3.02 1.85
CA ALA A 19 -10.29 -3.16 0.90
C ALA A 19 -9.67 -4.56 0.95
N LEU A 20 -9.42 -5.11 2.14
CA LEU A 20 -8.85 -6.46 2.29
C LEU A 20 -9.74 -7.56 1.69
N ARG A 21 -11.05 -7.37 1.62
CA ARG A 21 -11.99 -8.37 1.07
C ARG A 21 -12.27 -8.19 -0.40
N GLN A 22 -12.31 -6.95 -0.88
CA GLN A 22 -12.77 -6.61 -2.24
C GLN A 22 -11.61 -6.39 -3.20
N GLU A 23 -10.46 -5.90 -2.72
CA GLU A 23 -9.36 -5.45 -3.55
C GLU A 23 -8.21 -6.44 -3.58
N HIS A 24 -8.04 -7.11 -4.72
CA HIS A 24 -6.97 -8.08 -4.91
C HIS A 24 -5.58 -7.46 -4.80
N ASN A 25 -5.38 -6.27 -5.38
CA ASN A 25 -4.11 -5.54 -5.30
C ASN A 25 -3.76 -5.20 -3.85
N PHE A 26 -4.75 -4.78 -3.05
CA PHE A 26 -4.54 -4.51 -1.63
C PHE A 26 -4.15 -5.77 -0.85
N GLN A 27 -4.75 -6.92 -1.15
CA GLN A 27 -4.35 -8.20 -0.55
C GLN A 27 -2.89 -8.55 -0.86
N ILE A 28 -2.46 -8.37 -2.12
CA ILE A 28 -1.06 -8.59 -2.54
C ILE A 28 -0.12 -7.65 -1.76
N GLN A 29 -0.48 -6.36 -1.65
CA GLN A 29 0.33 -5.39 -0.91
C GLN A 29 0.45 -5.74 0.58
N VAL A 30 -0.64 -6.22 1.21
CA VAL A 30 -0.61 -6.68 2.62
C VAL A 30 0.31 -7.89 2.79
N VAL A 31 0.21 -8.89 1.91
CA VAL A 31 1.11 -10.06 1.93
C VAL A 31 2.55 -9.62 1.70
N GLY A 32 2.79 -8.74 0.73
CA GLY A 32 4.10 -8.15 0.47
C GLY A 32 4.66 -7.44 1.70
N ALA A 33 3.88 -6.59 2.35
CA ALA A 33 4.30 -5.90 3.57
C ALA A 33 4.68 -6.88 4.69
N LEU A 34 3.90 -7.95 4.90
CA LEU A 34 4.23 -9.00 5.88
C LEU A 34 5.55 -9.70 5.55
N LEU A 35 5.80 -10.03 4.28
CA LEU A 35 7.05 -10.66 3.84
C LEU A 35 8.25 -9.74 4.05
N VAL A 36 8.12 -8.45 3.70
CA VAL A 36 9.19 -7.47 3.86
C VAL A 36 9.47 -7.23 5.35
N PHE A 37 8.45 -7.20 6.20
CA PHE A 37 8.65 -7.09 7.65
C PHE A 37 9.33 -8.34 8.22
N ALA A 38 8.93 -9.53 7.80
CA ALA A 38 9.61 -10.77 8.20
C ALA A 38 11.09 -10.75 7.76
N ALA A 39 11.37 -10.30 6.54
CA ALA A 39 12.73 -10.12 6.03
C ALA A 39 13.53 -9.09 6.85
N SER A 40 12.92 -7.97 7.24
CA SER A 40 13.57 -6.96 8.10
C SER A 40 14.05 -7.54 9.42
N PHE A 41 13.22 -8.38 10.07
CA PHE A 41 13.60 -9.05 11.31
C PHE A 41 14.65 -10.15 11.08
N PHE A 42 14.54 -10.88 9.97
CA PHE A 42 15.50 -11.93 9.62
C PHE A 42 16.91 -11.38 9.37
N PHE A 43 17.04 -10.32 8.58
CA PHE A 43 18.32 -9.69 8.26
C PHE A 43 18.84 -8.72 9.33
N ASN A 44 18.05 -8.45 10.38
CA ASN A 44 18.39 -7.49 11.43
C ASN A 44 18.84 -6.13 10.87
N ILE A 45 18.04 -5.59 9.94
CA ILE A 45 18.31 -4.28 9.34
C ILE A 45 18.29 -3.17 10.39
N SER A 46 18.96 -2.04 10.11
CA SER A 46 19.01 -0.92 11.05
C SER A 46 17.63 -0.31 11.31
N ALA A 47 17.48 0.37 12.45
CA ALA A 47 16.23 1.05 12.80
C ALA A 47 15.79 2.09 11.77
N LEU A 48 16.75 2.76 11.10
CA LEU A 48 16.46 3.73 10.04
C LEU A 48 15.92 3.03 8.79
N GLU A 49 16.55 1.93 8.35
CA GLU A 49 16.08 1.15 7.21
C GLU A 49 14.69 0.55 7.47
N PHE A 50 14.47 0.05 8.69
CA PHE A 50 13.15 -0.44 9.10
C PHE A 50 12.09 0.67 9.07
N ALA A 51 12.41 1.88 9.54
CA ALA A 51 11.51 3.02 9.46
C ALA A 51 11.17 3.39 8.00
N VAL A 52 12.15 3.35 7.10
CA VAL A 52 11.93 3.56 5.66
C VAL A 52 11.02 2.48 5.09
N VAL A 53 11.28 1.20 5.39
CA VAL A 53 10.42 0.07 4.97
C VAL A 53 8.97 0.27 5.45
N MET A 54 8.78 0.65 6.71
CA MET A 54 7.45 0.89 7.28
C MET A 54 6.73 2.05 6.56
N LEU A 55 7.43 3.16 6.32
CA LEU A 55 6.87 4.32 5.62
C LEU A 55 6.54 4.00 4.16
N THR A 56 7.40 3.27 3.47
CA THR A 56 7.18 2.86 2.08
C THR A 56 5.99 1.91 1.96
N ALA A 57 5.90 0.88 2.81
CA ALA A 57 4.77 -0.03 2.83
C ALA A 57 3.45 0.70 3.18
N GLY A 58 3.49 1.58 4.19
CA GLY A 58 2.35 2.41 4.56
C GLY A 58 1.90 3.34 3.43
N PHE A 59 2.85 3.92 2.69
CA PHE A 59 2.58 4.80 1.56
C PHE A 59 1.85 4.07 0.43
N ILE A 60 2.37 2.94 -0.06
CA ILE A 60 1.73 2.21 -1.17
C ILE A 60 0.32 1.76 -0.80
N MET A 61 0.12 1.24 0.41
CA MET A 61 -1.19 0.80 0.89
C MET A 61 -2.16 1.98 1.02
N SER A 62 -1.67 3.15 1.43
CA SER A 62 -2.50 4.36 1.51
C SER A 62 -2.96 4.83 0.13
N ILE A 63 -2.08 4.78 -0.87
CA ILE A 63 -2.42 5.15 -2.25
C ILE A 63 -3.43 4.16 -2.84
N GLU A 64 -3.29 2.85 -2.57
CA GLU A 64 -4.27 1.84 -2.99
C GLU A 64 -5.66 2.10 -2.38
N LEU A 65 -5.73 2.36 -1.07
CA LEU A 65 -7.00 2.68 -0.41
C LEU A 65 -7.66 3.94 -0.98
N LEU A 66 -6.86 4.95 -1.35
CA LEU A 66 -7.36 6.15 -2.03
C LEU A 66 -7.84 5.84 -3.45
N ASN A 67 -7.16 4.96 -4.18
CA ASN A 67 -7.60 4.50 -5.50
C ASN A 67 -8.97 3.82 -5.40
N THR A 68 -9.13 2.84 -4.51
CA THR A 68 -10.42 2.16 -4.29
C THR A 68 -11.53 3.12 -3.88
N ALA A 69 -11.23 4.09 -3.00
CA ALA A 69 -12.22 5.10 -2.62
C ALA A 69 -12.63 6.00 -3.79
N LEU A 70 -11.71 6.34 -4.69
CA LEU A 70 -12.00 7.10 -5.91
C LEU A 70 -12.80 6.28 -6.91
N GLU A 71 -12.48 5.00 -7.08
CA GLU A 71 -13.24 4.08 -7.94
C GLU A 71 -14.69 3.94 -7.48
N GLU A 72 -14.92 3.70 -6.19
CA GLU A 72 -16.26 3.60 -5.60
C GLU A 72 -17.05 4.92 -5.75
N LEU A 73 -16.38 6.06 -5.60
CA LEU A 73 -17.00 7.38 -5.84
C LEU A 73 -17.43 7.55 -7.30
N CYS A 74 -16.58 7.13 -8.24
CA CYS A 74 -16.86 7.20 -9.66
C CYS A 74 -18.00 6.27 -10.07
N ASP A 75 -18.00 5.03 -9.60
CA ASP A 75 -19.00 4.01 -9.92
C ASP A 75 -20.40 4.36 -9.37
N LYS A 76 -20.45 5.17 -8.31
CA LYS A 76 -21.70 5.71 -7.80
C LYS A 76 -22.30 6.81 -8.70
N HIS A 77 -21.48 7.56 -9.45
CA HIS A 77 -21.94 8.76 -10.16
C HIS A 77 -22.60 8.45 -11.51
N THR A 78 -22.10 7.47 -12.27
CA THR A 78 -22.71 7.08 -13.54
C THR A 78 -22.48 5.59 -13.83
N LYS A 79 -23.46 4.96 -14.48
CA LYS A 79 -23.36 3.58 -14.95
C LYS A 79 -23.08 3.48 -16.46
N GLU A 80 -23.16 4.61 -17.16
CA GLU A 80 -22.81 4.71 -18.58
C GLU A 80 -21.35 5.09 -18.76
N HIS A 81 -20.75 4.73 -19.88
CA HIS A 81 -19.32 4.96 -20.08
C HIS A 81 -19.03 6.46 -20.26
N ASP A 82 -18.56 7.13 -19.20
CA ASP A 82 -18.11 8.53 -19.23
C ASP A 82 -16.59 8.60 -19.47
N PRO A 83 -16.12 9.20 -20.58
CA PRO A 83 -14.69 9.35 -20.86
C PRO A 83 -13.90 10.10 -19.78
N HIS A 84 -14.53 11.04 -19.07
CA HIS A 84 -13.89 11.76 -17.97
C HIS A 84 -13.66 10.87 -16.75
N ILE A 85 -14.63 10.00 -16.42
CA ILE A 85 -14.46 9.04 -15.33
C ILE A 85 -13.41 7.99 -15.69
N ALA A 86 -13.40 7.50 -16.93
CA ALA A 86 -12.33 6.60 -17.39
C ALA A 86 -10.95 7.23 -17.16
N LYS A 87 -10.77 8.49 -17.58
CA LYS A 87 -9.52 9.23 -17.35
C LYS A 87 -9.16 9.38 -15.86
N ILE A 88 -10.14 9.62 -14.99
CA ILE A 88 -9.90 9.73 -13.54
C ILE A 88 -9.40 8.40 -12.98
N LYS A 89 -10.05 7.29 -13.34
CA LYS A 89 -9.63 5.94 -12.92
C LYS A 89 -8.24 5.59 -13.43
N ASP A 90 -7.93 5.90 -14.69
CA ASP A 90 -6.60 5.68 -15.26
C ASP A 90 -5.51 6.44 -14.51
N LEU A 91 -5.77 7.70 -14.13
CA LEU A 91 -4.83 8.51 -13.35
C LEU A 91 -4.64 7.99 -11.91
N ALA A 92 -5.71 7.50 -11.28
CA ALA A 92 -5.65 6.91 -9.95
C ALA A 92 -4.85 5.59 -9.95
N ALA A 93 -5.09 4.72 -10.92
CA ALA A 93 -4.32 3.49 -11.14
C ALA A 93 -2.84 3.78 -11.47
N ALA A 94 -2.56 4.84 -12.23
CA ALA A 94 -1.20 5.29 -12.48
C ALA A 94 -0.48 5.73 -11.18
N ALA A 95 -1.17 6.42 -10.27
CA ALA A 95 -0.59 6.81 -8.98
C ALA A 95 -0.20 5.59 -8.12
N VAL A 96 -1.05 4.57 -8.08
CA VAL A 96 -0.74 3.28 -7.44
C VAL A 96 0.52 2.68 -8.06
N THR A 97 0.57 2.58 -9.38
CA THR A 97 1.69 1.98 -10.13
C THR A 97 3.01 2.69 -9.85
N VAL A 98 3.00 4.03 -9.83
CA VAL A 98 4.18 4.83 -9.49
C VAL A 98 4.63 4.54 -8.05
N SER A 99 3.71 4.50 -7.09
CA SER A 99 4.06 4.21 -5.69
C SER A 99 4.66 2.81 -5.52
N PHE A 100 4.11 1.81 -6.22
CA PHE A 100 4.62 0.44 -6.24
C PHE A 100 6.02 0.36 -6.85
N PHE A 101 6.27 1.04 -7.98
CA PHE A 101 7.58 1.07 -8.63
C PHE A 101 8.67 1.63 -7.70
N PHE A 102 8.41 2.75 -7.04
CA PHE A 102 9.37 3.31 -6.07
C PHE A 102 9.53 2.42 -4.84
N SER A 103 8.48 1.74 -4.39
CA SER A 103 8.59 0.75 -3.32
C SER A 103 9.52 -0.41 -3.67
N LEU A 104 9.50 -0.89 -4.92
CA LEU A 104 10.44 -1.91 -5.38
C LEU A 104 11.89 -1.42 -5.37
N ILE A 105 12.13 -0.17 -5.80
CA ILE A 105 13.47 0.44 -5.76
C ILE A 105 13.97 0.54 -4.33
N VAL A 106 13.15 1.07 -3.42
CA VAL A 106 13.51 1.22 -2.01
C VAL A 106 13.78 -0.13 -1.36
N GLY A 107 12.88 -1.11 -1.55
CA GLY A 107 13.06 -2.46 -1.04
C GLY A 107 14.35 -3.10 -1.57
N THR A 108 14.61 -2.98 -2.87
CA THR A 108 15.86 -3.51 -3.46
C THR A 108 17.08 -2.82 -2.86
N ALA A 109 17.09 -1.48 -2.78
CA ALA A 109 18.21 -0.73 -2.25
C ALA A 109 18.55 -1.10 -0.79
N ILE A 110 17.52 -1.39 0.02
CA ILE A 110 17.70 -1.81 1.42
C ILE A 110 18.14 -3.27 1.50
N PHE A 111 17.43 -4.21 0.87
CA PHE A 111 17.63 -5.65 1.10
C PHE A 111 18.73 -6.28 0.25
N LEU A 112 19.08 -5.71 -0.91
CA LEU A 112 20.11 -6.25 -1.80
C LEU A 112 21.48 -6.43 -1.10
N PRO A 113 22.04 -5.46 -0.36
CA PRO A 113 23.32 -5.66 0.31
C PRO A 113 23.28 -6.80 1.34
N TYR A 114 22.21 -6.91 2.15
CA TYR A 114 22.04 -8.02 3.10
C TYR A 114 21.93 -9.38 2.41
N LEU A 115 21.22 -9.43 1.28
CA LEU A 115 21.08 -10.66 0.50
C LEU A 115 22.42 -11.11 -0.10
N LEU A 116 23.19 -10.17 -0.66
CA LEU A 116 24.51 -10.46 -1.21
C LEU A 116 25.49 -10.95 -0.13
N GLU A 117 25.48 -10.31 1.04
CA GLU A 117 26.30 -10.74 2.17
C GLU A 117 25.91 -12.14 2.66
N TYR A 118 24.61 -12.44 2.71
CA TYR A 118 24.12 -13.75 3.13
C TYR A 118 24.51 -14.87 2.14
N VAL A 119 24.40 -14.62 0.83
CA VAL A 119 24.75 -15.60 -0.22
C VAL A 119 26.27 -15.79 -0.35
N ALA A 120 27.07 -14.78 -0.02
CA ALA A 120 28.52 -14.85 -0.07
C ALA A 120 29.16 -15.63 1.11
N ARG A 121 28.36 -15.99 2.12
CA ARG A 121 28.78 -16.81 3.27
C ARG A 121 28.55 -18.29 2.99
#